data_AF-A0A3D2I6Y8-F1
#
_entry.id   AF-A0A3D2I6Y8-F1
#
_cell.length_a   1.000
_cell.length_b   1.000
_cell.length_c   1.000
_cell.angle_alpha   90.00
_cell.angle_beta   90.00
_cell.angle_gamma   90.00
#
_symmetry.space_group_name_H-M   'P 1'
#
loop_
_entity.id
_entity.type
_entity.pdbx_description
1 polymer ?
#
loop_
_entity_poly.entity_id
_entity_poly.type
_entity_poly.pdbx_seq_one_letter_code
_entity_poly.pdbx_strand_id
1 'polypeptide(L)'
;MSDFDEIQSLLQERADCNARINLIPYDGSPEIKENASGKYLYIRKRISSRLTSTYVDVYSDELYQLLLRNSKELKELRKKIRHIDKKLADLGYNSSQLDKRVLQNLDFARANMKANIYDQAVLEGVATSFPQTEDIIDNGTVNGMTANDIQKILNLKHAWEFILDNDVIQAKSDYYLLCHIAKLVNEGFFANGGKIRGVPVTIGGSTYKPPIPVESIVKEKISDILSSEELPIDIAIKLCMYSMKTQVFIDGNKRASVIFANHYLIAHGQGFLVIPEEHVSEFKKKLVAFYEGEDITVISNFLKEKCWKTF
;
A
#
# COMPACT_ATOMS: atom_id res chain seq x y z
N MET A 1 25.08 8.68 -14.59
CA MET A 1 24.00 7.95 -13.89
C MET A 1 23.64 6.78 -14.77
N SER A 2 23.37 5.61 -14.20
CA SER A 2 22.83 4.50 -14.99
C SER A 2 21.44 4.90 -15.49
N ASP A 3 21.02 4.46 -16.68
CA ASP A 3 19.65 4.66 -17.17
C ASP A 3 18.62 4.15 -16.14
N PHE A 4 18.99 3.13 -15.36
CA PHE A 4 18.22 2.62 -14.22
C PHE A 4 18.04 3.66 -13.08
N ASP A 5 19.10 4.40 -12.71
CA ASP A 5 19.03 5.41 -11.64
C ASP A 5 18.17 6.61 -12.08
N GLU A 6 18.23 6.96 -13.37
CA GLU A 6 17.43 8.03 -13.95
C GLU A 6 15.96 7.65 -14.04
N ILE A 7 15.64 6.42 -14.49
CA ILE A 7 14.27 5.88 -14.46
C ILE A 7 13.73 5.88 -13.03
N GLN A 8 14.50 5.40 -12.05
CA GLN A 8 14.06 5.36 -10.65
C GLN A 8 13.77 6.77 -10.10
N SER A 9 14.64 7.74 -10.38
CA SER A 9 14.43 9.14 -9.99
C SER A 9 13.19 9.74 -10.63
N LEU A 10 12.93 9.45 -11.91
CA LEU A 10 11.76 9.93 -12.64
C LEU A 10 10.46 9.31 -12.10
N LEU A 11 10.47 8.01 -11.79
CA LEU A 11 9.33 7.33 -11.18
C LEU A 11 8.99 7.93 -9.80
N GLN A 12 10.01 8.23 -9.00
CA GLN A 12 9.82 8.89 -7.70
C GLN A 12 9.25 10.31 -7.87
N GLU A 13 9.79 11.12 -8.78
CA GLU A 13 9.27 12.47 -9.04
C GLU A 13 7.81 12.43 -9.52
N ARG A 14 7.43 11.41 -10.31
CA ARG A 14 6.05 11.21 -10.77
C ARG A 14 5.13 10.82 -9.61
N ALA A 15 5.58 9.92 -8.72
CA ALA A 15 4.83 9.53 -7.53
C ALA A 15 4.58 10.75 -6.61
N ASP A 16 5.60 11.58 -6.37
CA ASP A 16 5.48 12.81 -5.60
C ASP A 16 4.46 13.78 -6.22
N CYS A 17 4.48 13.92 -7.55
CA CYS A 17 3.49 14.73 -8.27
C CYS A 17 2.07 14.18 -8.07
N ASN A 18 1.88 12.87 -8.15
CA ASN A 18 0.57 12.23 -7.95
C ASN A 18 0.07 12.41 -6.50
N ALA A 19 0.93 12.19 -5.51
CA ALA A 19 0.60 12.40 -4.10
C ALA A 19 0.13 13.84 -3.85
N ARG A 20 0.83 14.82 -4.46
CA ARG A 20 0.48 16.23 -4.33
C ARG A 20 -0.82 16.60 -5.06
N ILE A 21 -1.14 15.95 -6.18
CA ILE A 21 -2.45 16.10 -6.84
C ILE A 21 -3.58 15.59 -5.93
N ASN A 22 -3.38 14.46 -5.24
CA ASN A 22 -4.39 13.87 -4.37
C ASN A 22 -4.71 14.75 -3.14
N LEU A 23 -3.80 15.64 -2.73
CA LEU A 23 -4.03 16.62 -1.67
C LEU A 23 -4.89 17.81 -2.11
N ILE A 24 -5.13 17.99 -3.41
CA ILE A 24 -5.92 19.11 -3.93
C ILE A 24 -7.40 18.68 -4.00
N PRO A 25 -8.29 19.28 -3.18
CA PRO A 25 -9.66 18.78 -2.98
C PRO A 25 -10.57 18.96 -4.20
N TYR A 26 -10.27 19.94 -5.05
CA TYR A 26 -11.09 20.29 -6.21
C TYR A 26 -10.28 20.28 -7.49
N ASP A 27 -10.77 19.51 -8.47
CA ASP A 27 -10.23 19.48 -9.83
C ASP A 27 -11.13 20.27 -10.78
N GLY A 28 -10.68 21.46 -11.20
CA GLY A 28 -11.39 22.30 -12.15
C GLY A 28 -10.97 23.77 -12.08
N SER A 29 -11.72 24.62 -12.77
CA SER A 29 -11.52 26.07 -12.76
C SER A 29 -12.52 26.73 -11.79
N PRO A 30 -12.07 27.58 -10.86
CA PRO A 30 -12.97 28.30 -9.96
C PRO A 30 -13.86 29.28 -10.74
N GLU A 31 -15.13 29.36 -10.37
CA GLU A 31 -16.17 30.18 -10.98
C GLU A 31 -16.98 30.88 -9.88
N ILE A 32 -17.21 32.18 -10.02
CA ILE A 32 -18.06 32.96 -9.10
C ILE A 32 -19.45 33.03 -9.71
N LYS A 33 -20.48 32.69 -8.95
CA LYS A 33 -21.89 32.89 -9.32
C LYS A 33 -22.56 33.82 -8.32
N GLU A 34 -23.39 34.71 -8.82
CA GLU A 34 -24.10 35.70 -8.02
C GLU A 34 -25.61 35.55 -8.22
N ASN A 35 -26.36 35.61 -7.13
CA ASN A 35 -27.82 35.61 -7.12
C ASN A 35 -28.33 36.62 -6.08
N ALA A 36 -29.64 36.66 -5.85
CA ALA A 36 -30.27 37.59 -4.91
C ALA A 36 -29.80 37.43 -3.44
N SER A 37 -29.25 36.27 -3.06
CA SER A 37 -28.78 35.99 -1.69
C SER A 37 -27.26 36.14 -1.52
N GLY A 38 -26.50 36.42 -2.57
CA GLY A 38 -25.07 36.72 -2.48
C GLY A 38 -24.20 36.10 -3.58
N LYS A 39 -22.89 36.10 -3.35
CA LYS A 39 -21.87 35.49 -4.21
C LYS A 39 -21.43 34.14 -3.66
N TYR A 40 -21.25 33.17 -4.55
CA TYR A 40 -20.91 31.80 -4.23
C TYR A 40 -19.82 31.28 -5.17
N LEU A 41 -18.99 30.38 -4.65
CA LEU A 41 -17.90 29.74 -5.37
C LEU A 41 -18.28 28.35 -5.86
N TYR A 42 -17.96 28.11 -7.12
CA TYR A 42 -18.15 26.83 -7.80
C TYR A 42 -16.85 26.38 -8.45
N ILE A 43 -16.71 25.08 -8.66
CA ILE A 43 -15.63 24.50 -9.46
C ILE A 43 -16.22 23.95 -10.74
N ARG A 44 -15.73 24.49 -11.86
CA ARG A 44 -16.17 24.15 -13.20
C ARG A 44 -15.21 23.13 -13.80
N LYS A 45 -15.74 21.97 -14.18
CA LYS A 45 -14.97 20.87 -14.78
C LYS A 45 -15.73 20.31 -15.97
N ARG A 46 -15.01 19.87 -16.99
CA ARG A 46 -15.60 19.06 -18.06
C ARG A 46 -15.42 17.59 -17.70
N ILE A 47 -16.52 16.88 -17.54
CA ILE A 47 -16.55 15.43 -17.31
C ILE A 47 -17.15 14.81 -18.58
N SER A 48 -16.34 14.09 -19.33
CA SER A 48 -16.67 13.61 -20.67
C SER A 48 -17.06 14.77 -21.61
N SER A 49 -18.29 14.80 -22.13
CA SER A 49 -18.81 15.87 -23.00
C SER A 49 -19.60 16.94 -22.24
N ARG A 50 -19.87 16.76 -20.95
CA ARG A 50 -20.70 17.68 -20.16
C ARG A 50 -19.85 18.56 -19.28
N LEU A 51 -20.28 19.82 -19.17
CA LEU A 51 -19.68 20.78 -18.28
C LEU A 51 -20.46 20.75 -16.95
N THR A 52 -19.77 20.46 -15.86
CA THR A 52 -20.34 20.41 -14.52
C THR A 52 -19.80 21.58 -13.68
N SER A 53 -20.65 22.13 -12.83
CA SER A 53 -20.27 23.12 -11.81
C SER A 53 -20.61 22.54 -10.44
N THR A 54 -19.61 22.27 -9.62
CA THR A 54 -19.78 21.76 -8.25
C THR A 54 -19.73 22.93 -7.28
N TYR A 55 -20.70 23.03 -6.38
CA TYR A 55 -20.70 24.06 -5.33
C TYR A 55 -19.53 23.83 -4.37
N VAL A 56 -18.86 24.91 -3.97
CA VAL A 56 -17.80 24.89 -2.95
C VAL A 56 -18.30 25.53 -1.66
N ASP A 57 -18.46 26.86 -1.66
CA ASP A 57 -18.92 27.62 -0.51
C ASP A 57 -19.36 29.05 -0.89
N VAL A 58 -19.80 29.85 0.08
CA VAL A 58 -20.00 31.30 -0.06
C VAL A 58 -18.68 31.98 -0.46
N TYR A 59 -18.77 33.01 -1.29
CA TYR A 59 -17.59 33.74 -1.75
C TYR A 59 -16.84 34.40 -0.60
N SER A 60 -15.54 34.13 -0.53
CA SER A 60 -14.56 34.97 0.15
C SER A 60 -13.34 35.15 -0.75
N ASP A 61 -12.67 36.30 -0.65
CA ASP A 61 -11.46 36.58 -1.43
C ASP A 61 -10.37 35.53 -1.15
N GLU A 62 -10.21 35.14 0.12
CA GLU A 62 -9.24 34.13 0.56
C GLU A 62 -9.50 32.76 -0.09
N LEU A 63 -10.75 32.28 -0.03
CA LEU A 63 -11.11 30.99 -0.61
C LEU A 63 -10.98 31.02 -2.14
N TYR A 64 -11.38 32.12 -2.78
CA TYR A 64 -11.23 32.25 -4.24
C TYR A 64 -9.76 32.21 -4.67
N GLN A 65 -8.87 32.93 -3.97
CA GLN A 65 -7.43 32.91 -4.27
C GLN A 65 -6.81 31.53 -4.01
N LEU A 66 -7.22 30.84 -2.94
CA LEU A 66 -6.80 29.46 -2.68
C LEU A 66 -7.19 28.52 -3.83
N LEU A 67 -8.45 28.58 -4.28
CA LEU A 67 -8.94 27.75 -5.37
C LEU A 67 -8.21 28.05 -6.69
N LEU A 68 -7.90 29.31 -6.97
CA LEU A 68 -7.10 29.71 -8.15
C LEU A 68 -5.69 29.15 -8.09
N ARG A 69 -5.02 29.25 -6.93
CA ARG A 69 -3.70 28.68 -6.70
C ARG A 69 -3.69 27.17 -6.90
N ASN A 70 -4.65 26.46 -6.29
CA ASN A 70 -4.80 25.02 -6.41
C ASN A 70 -5.04 24.59 -7.87
N SER A 71 -5.91 25.30 -8.60
CA SER A 71 -6.17 25.03 -10.02
C SER A 71 -4.91 25.18 -10.88
N LYS A 72 -4.11 26.23 -10.62
CA LYS A 72 -2.83 26.46 -11.28
C LYS A 72 -1.82 25.37 -10.97
N GLU A 73 -1.66 25.02 -9.70
CA GLU A 73 -0.75 23.98 -9.24
C GLU A 73 -1.08 22.62 -9.85
N LEU A 74 -2.36 22.25 -9.87
CA LEU A 74 -2.83 21.01 -10.47
C LEU A 74 -2.53 20.94 -11.98
N LYS A 75 -2.63 22.07 -12.69
CA LYS A 75 -2.23 22.17 -14.11
C LYS A 75 -0.71 22.00 -14.30
N GLU A 76 0.09 22.57 -13.42
CA GLU A 76 1.55 22.45 -13.44
C GLU A 76 2.00 21.02 -13.13
N LEU A 77 1.45 20.38 -12.10
CA LEU A 77 1.74 18.98 -11.74
C LEU A 77 1.36 18.03 -12.89
N ARG A 78 0.20 18.19 -13.51
CA ARG A 78 -0.20 17.43 -14.70
C ARG A 78 0.71 17.64 -15.90
N LYS A 79 1.34 18.82 -16.03
CA LYS A 79 2.32 19.08 -17.09
C LYS A 79 3.65 18.41 -16.77
N LYS A 80 4.08 18.42 -15.50
CA LYS A 80 5.26 17.69 -15.04
C LYS A 80 5.14 16.18 -15.28
N ILE A 81 4.02 15.58 -14.89
CA ILE A 81 3.76 14.14 -15.12
C ILE A 81 3.90 13.80 -16.61
N ARG A 82 3.26 14.55 -17.51
CA ARG A 82 3.39 14.33 -18.96
C ARG A 82 4.83 14.43 -19.47
N HIS A 83 5.64 15.31 -18.89
CA HIS A 83 7.06 15.43 -19.23
C HIS A 83 7.88 14.25 -18.71
N ILE A 84 7.57 13.79 -17.50
CA ILE A 84 8.18 12.61 -16.91
C ILE A 84 7.83 11.36 -17.72
N ASP A 85 6.56 11.16 -18.06
CA ASP A 85 6.10 10.03 -18.86
C ASP A 85 6.79 9.99 -20.23
N LYS A 86 7.00 11.17 -20.84
CA LYS A 86 7.76 11.28 -22.09
C LYS A 86 9.22 10.84 -21.90
N LYS A 87 9.89 11.34 -20.86
CA LYS A 87 11.28 10.95 -20.54
C LYS A 87 11.40 9.46 -20.26
N LEU A 88 10.45 8.91 -19.50
CA LEU A 88 10.37 7.48 -19.23
C LEU A 88 10.28 6.70 -20.55
N ALA A 89 9.36 7.07 -21.44
CA ALA A 89 9.23 6.44 -22.75
C ALA A 89 10.51 6.54 -23.60
N ASP A 90 11.18 7.71 -23.59
CA ASP A 90 12.46 7.93 -24.30
C ASP A 90 13.59 7.03 -23.74
N LEU A 91 13.54 6.69 -22.44
CA LEU A 91 14.44 5.75 -21.77
C LEU A 91 14.02 4.27 -21.97
N GLY A 92 13.04 3.99 -22.83
CA GLY A 92 12.54 2.64 -23.08
C GLY A 92 11.63 2.09 -21.99
N TYR A 93 11.21 2.93 -21.04
CA TYR A 93 10.19 2.57 -20.07
C TYR A 93 8.83 2.50 -20.76
N ASN A 94 8.42 1.29 -21.11
CA ASN A 94 7.03 1.03 -21.46
C ASN A 94 6.30 0.73 -20.15
N SER A 95 5.37 1.60 -19.75
CA SER A 95 4.31 1.17 -18.83
C SER A 95 3.60 0.03 -19.55
N SER A 96 3.92 -1.23 -19.23
CA SER A 96 3.23 -2.32 -19.89
C SER A 96 1.75 -2.12 -19.59
N GLN A 97 0.90 -2.24 -20.61
CA GLN A 97 -0.53 -2.29 -20.34
C GLN A 97 -0.73 -3.51 -19.47
N LEU A 98 -1.02 -3.26 -18.20
CA LEU A 98 -1.31 -4.30 -17.23
C LEU A 98 -2.36 -5.23 -17.81
N ASP A 99 -2.15 -6.54 -17.61
CA ASP A 99 -3.14 -7.52 -18.02
C ASP A 99 -4.52 -7.14 -17.46
N LYS A 100 -5.57 -7.36 -18.25
CA LYS A 100 -6.93 -6.93 -17.88
C LYS A 100 -7.35 -7.53 -16.52
N ARG A 101 -6.95 -8.76 -16.23
CA ARG A 101 -7.23 -9.42 -14.96
C ARG A 101 -6.46 -8.76 -13.81
N VAL A 102 -5.22 -8.34 -14.04
CA VAL A 102 -4.42 -7.60 -13.04
C VAL A 102 -5.03 -6.22 -12.77
N LEU A 103 -5.51 -5.52 -13.80
CA LEU A 103 -6.25 -4.26 -13.63
C LEU A 103 -7.53 -4.45 -12.79
N GLN A 104 -8.31 -5.48 -13.10
CA GLN A 104 -9.50 -5.82 -12.30
C GLN A 104 -9.14 -6.14 -10.85
N ASN A 105 -8.01 -6.83 -10.62
CA ASN A 105 -7.52 -7.12 -9.28
C ASN A 105 -7.10 -5.86 -8.54
N LEU A 106 -6.43 -4.92 -9.20
CA LEU A 106 -6.03 -3.65 -8.62
C LEU A 106 -7.25 -2.85 -8.20
N ASP A 107 -8.27 -2.77 -9.05
CA ASP A 107 -9.52 -2.09 -8.73
C ASP A 107 -10.23 -2.77 -7.55
N PHE A 108 -10.27 -4.11 -7.53
CA PHE A 108 -10.80 -4.88 -6.42
C PHE A 108 -10.02 -4.63 -5.11
N ALA A 109 -8.69 -4.61 -5.16
CA ALA A 109 -7.86 -4.36 -3.98
C ALA A 109 -7.99 -2.92 -3.48
N ARG A 110 -8.04 -1.92 -4.38
CA ARG A 110 -8.27 -0.50 -4.05
C ARG A 110 -9.64 -0.30 -3.39
N ALA A 111 -10.69 -0.93 -3.91
CA ALA A 111 -12.03 -0.85 -3.35
C ALA A 111 -12.11 -1.41 -1.92
N ASN A 112 -11.26 -2.39 -1.58
CA ASN A 112 -11.22 -3.04 -0.27
C ASN A 112 -10.07 -2.56 0.63
N MET A 113 -9.30 -1.55 0.20
CA MET A 113 -8.06 -1.15 0.88
C MET A 113 -8.29 -0.75 2.34
N LYS A 114 -9.34 0.02 2.63
CA LYS A 114 -9.64 0.47 4.00
C LYS A 114 -9.96 -0.71 4.94
N ALA A 115 -10.78 -1.65 4.47
CA ALA A 115 -11.11 -2.87 5.22
C ALA A 115 -9.87 -3.73 5.46
N ASN A 116 -9.02 -3.87 4.44
CA ASN A 116 -7.77 -4.62 4.55
C ASN A 116 -6.79 -3.99 5.57
N ILE A 117 -6.69 -2.66 5.60
CA ILE A 117 -5.86 -1.94 6.57
C ILE A 117 -6.40 -2.13 7.99
N TYR A 118 -7.72 -2.05 8.17
CA TYR A 118 -8.37 -2.33 9.45
C TYR A 118 -8.05 -3.72 9.98
N ASP A 119 -8.30 -4.76 9.18
CA ASP A 119 -8.03 -6.15 9.56
C ASP A 119 -6.54 -6.38 9.89
N GLN A 120 -5.63 -5.76 9.13
CA GLN A 120 -4.20 -5.81 9.43
C GLN A 120 -3.82 -5.07 10.72
N ALA A 121 -4.45 -3.93 11.01
CA ALA A 121 -4.24 -3.20 12.25
C ALA A 121 -4.67 -4.04 13.46
N VAL A 122 -5.85 -4.69 13.37
CA VAL A 122 -6.35 -5.61 14.41
C VAL A 122 -5.44 -6.84 14.56
N LEU A 123 -4.94 -7.40 13.46
CA LEU A 123 -3.96 -8.50 13.50
C LEU A 123 -2.69 -8.12 14.29
N GLU A 124 -2.23 -6.89 14.15
CA GLU A 124 -1.09 -6.33 14.89
C GLU A 124 -1.40 -6.00 16.35
N GLY A 125 -2.66 -6.10 16.76
CA GLY A 125 -3.11 -5.79 18.11
C GLY A 125 -3.34 -4.30 18.35
N VAL A 126 -3.54 -3.51 17.28
CA VAL A 126 -4.01 -2.13 17.41
C VAL A 126 -5.46 -2.15 17.85
N ALA A 127 -5.76 -1.50 18.98
CA ALA A 127 -7.12 -1.30 19.45
C ALA A 127 -7.77 -0.16 18.66
N THR A 128 -8.38 -0.49 17.53
CA THR A 128 -9.11 0.44 16.65
C THR A 128 -10.44 -0.17 16.25
N SER A 129 -11.43 0.69 15.99
CA SER A 129 -12.64 0.31 15.23
C SER A 129 -12.47 0.64 13.74
N PHE A 130 -13.32 0.07 12.90
CA PHE A 130 -13.31 0.35 11.46
C PHE A 130 -13.52 1.85 11.16
N PRO A 131 -14.51 2.56 11.75
CA PRO A 131 -14.68 3.99 11.53
C PRO A 131 -13.44 4.82 11.93
N GLN A 132 -12.80 4.49 13.05
CA GLN A 132 -11.55 5.17 13.46
C GLN A 132 -10.41 4.94 12.46
N THR A 133 -10.30 3.71 11.93
CA THR A 133 -9.30 3.43 10.89
C THR A 133 -9.60 4.19 9.60
N GLU A 134 -10.86 4.27 9.18
CA GLU A 134 -11.26 5.10 8.04
C GLU A 134 -10.94 6.58 8.26
N ASP A 135 -11.29 7.13 9.42
CA ASP A 135 -10.98 8.51 9.78
C ASP A 135 -9.47 8.77 9.70
N ILE A 136 -8.62 7.88 10.23
CA ILE A 136 -7.15 8.03 10.11
C ILE A 136 -6.70 8.00 8.66
N ILE A 137 -7.23 7.08 7.84
CA ILE A 137 -6.88 6.96 6.43
C ILE A 137 -7.28 8.23 5.66
N ASP A 138 -8.41 8.83 6.01
CA ASP A 138 -8.95 10.02 5.34
C ASP A 138 -8.45 11.34 5.96
N ASN A 139 -7.44 11.28 6.85
CA ASN A 139 -6.86 12.42 7.58
C ASN A 139 -7.88 13.16 8.48
N GLY A 140 -8.88 12.46 8.98
CA GLY A 140 -9.83 12.92 9.99
C GLY A 140 -9.26 12.94 11.42
N THR A 141 -10.13 13.26 12.37
CA THR A 141 -9.77 13.32 13.80
C THR A 141 -10.22 12.07 14.53
N VAL A 142 -9.32 11.43 15.27
CA VAL A 142 -9.65 10.29 16.13
C VAL A 142 -9.34 10.56 17.60
N ASN A 143 -10.13 9.97 18.50
CA ASN A 143 -9.96 10.06 19.95
C ASN A 143 -9.68 8.67 20.54
N GLY A 144 -8.94 8.63 21.65
CA GLY A 144 -8.70 7.41 22.43
C GLY A 144 -7.66 6.45 21.85
N MET A 145 -6.88 6.88 20.86
CA MET A 145 -5.80 6.09 20.25
C MET A 145 -4.43 6.67 20.58
N THR A 146 -3.41 5.81 20.66
CA THR A 146 -2.03 6.26 20.86
C THR A 146 -1.43 6.77 19.55
N ALA A 147 -0.49 7.71 19.61
CA ALA A 147 0.23 8.18 18.42
C ALA A 147 0.94 7.04 17.68
N ASN A 148 1.46 6.06 18.41
CA ASN A 148 2.08 4.86 17.83
C ASN A 148 1.08 4.02 17.05
N ASP A 149 -0.14 3.85 17.55
CA ASP A 149 -1.16 3.07 16.84
C ASP A 149 -1.67 3.78 15.60
N ILE A 150 -1.84 5.11 15.67
CA ILE A 150 -2.14 5.94 14.50
C ILE A 150 -1.03 5.80 13.45
N GLN A 151 0.24 5.91 13.85
CA GLN A 151 1.38 5.78 12.94
C GLN A 151 1.44 4.39 12.29
N LYS A 152 1.11 3.31 13.01
CA LYS A 152 1.03 1.95 12.40
C LYS A 152 -0.02 1.90 11.29
N ILE A 153 -1.19 2.49 11.50
CA ILE A 153 -2.27 2.53 10.49
C ILE A 153 -1.83 3.36 9.27
N LEU A 154 -1.21 4.52 9.48
CA LEU A 154 -0.68 5.35 8.39
C LEU A 154 0.43 4.63 7.61
N ASN A 155 1.32 3.92 8.29
CA ASN A 155 2.35 3.12 7.65
C ASN A 155 1.76 1.98 6.80
N LEU A 156 0.70 1.31 7.30
CA LEU A 156 -0.03 0.31 6.53
C LEU A 156 -0.67 0.93 5.29
N LYS A 157 -1.29 2.11 5.42
CA LYS A 157 -1.83 2.87 4.29
C LYS A 157 -0.76 3.14 3.24
N HIS A 158 0.38 3.73 3.62
CA HIS A 158 1.46 4.03 2.68
C HIS A 158 2.00 2.77 1.99
N ALA A 159 2.14 1.67 2.73
CA ALA A 159 2.61 0.41 2.17
C ALA A 159 1.60 -0.22 1.20
N TRP A 160 0.28 -0.11 1.47
CA TRP A 160 -0.77 -0.54 0.56
C TRP A 160 -0.84 0.34 -0.70
N GLU A 161 -0.80 1.67 -0.55
CA GLU A 161 -0.77 2.60 -1.68
C GLU A 161 0.45 2.35 -2.57
N PHE A 162 1.62 2.06 -1.97
CA PHE A 162 2.84 1.70 -2.69
C PHE A 162 2.65 0.44 -3.56
N ILE A 163 2.17 -0.68 -3.00
CA ILE A 163 2.01 -1.92 -3.79
C ILE A 163 0.87 -1.86 -4.82
N LEU A 164 -0.08 -0.94 -4.63
CA LEU A 164 -1.20 -0.71 -5.54
C LEU A 164 -0.88 0.31 -6.64
N ASP A 165 0.32 0.87 -6.68
CA ASP A 165 0.80 1.67 -7.79
C ASP A 165 0.98 0.79 -9.05
N ASN A 166 0.59 1.33 -10.21
CA ASN A 166 0.56 0.58 -11.46
C ASN A 166 1.96 0.14 -11.91
N ASP A 167 3.00 0.85 -11.52
CA ASP A 167 4.37 0.56 -11.94
C ASP A 167 5.06 -0.33 -10.92
N VAL A 168 4.76 -0.14 -9.63
CA VAL A 168 5.22 -1.05 -8.57
C VAL A 168 4.66 -2.46 -8.78
N ILE A 169 3.38 -2.62 -9.13
CA ILE A 169 2.78 -3.95 -9.31
C ILE A 169 3.38 -4.75 -10.49
N GLN A 170 4.06 -4.07 -11.43
CA GLN A 170 4.80 -4.72 -12.52
C GLN A 170 6.20 -5.16 -12.08
N ALA A 171 6.69 -4.66 -10.96
CA ALA A 171 7.98 -5.03 -10.42
C ALA A 171 7.97 -6.49 -9.93
N LYS A 172 9.16 -7.08 -9.82
CA LYS A 172 9.29 -8.44 -9.27
C LYS A 172 9.02 -8.41 -7.76
N SER A 173 8.27 -9.40 -7.28
CA SER A 173 8.08 -9.65 -5.84
C SER A 173 9.34 -10.23 -5.19
N ASP A 174 10.46 -9.51 -5.22
CA ASP A 174 11.75 -9.98 -4.74
C ASP A 174 12.11 -9.48 -3.33
N TYR A 175 13.32 -9.84 -2.86
CA TYR A 175 13.84 -9.40 -1.58
C TYR A 175 13.89 -7.87 -1.41
N TYR A 176 14.20 -7.12 -2.47
CA TYR A 176 14.33 -5.67 -2.40
C TYR A 176 12.96 -5.02 -2.22
N LEU A 177 11.95 -5.54 -2.89
CA LEU A 177 10.57 -5.12 -2.67
C LEU A 177 10.13 -5.39 -1.22
N LEU A 178 10.42 -6.58 -0.69
CA LEU A 178 10.15 -6.92 0.72
C LEU A 178 10.83 -5.94 1.69
N CYS A 179 12.10 -5.58 1.43
CA CYS A 179 12.83 -4.59 2.24
C CYS A 179 12.22 -3.19 2.15
N HIS A 180 11.75 -2.79 0.97
CA HIS A 180 11.09 -1.50 0.80
C HIS A 180 9.75 -1.44 1.54
N ILE A 181 8.93 -2.49 1.43
CA ILE A 181 7.69 -2.62 2.20
C ILE A 181 8.00 -2.57 3.71
N ALA A 182 9.03 -3.29 4.15
CA ALA A 182 9.48 -3.28 5.54
C ALA A 182 9.91 -1.89 6.03
N LYS A 183 10.55 -1.09 5.17
CA LYS A 183 10.87 0.31 5.46
C LYS A 183 9.61 1.13 5.69
N LEU A 184 8.60 1.00 4.83
CA LEU A 184 7.33 1.73 4.95
C LEU A 184 6.56 1.35 6.21
N VAL A 185 6.40 0.05 6.49
CA VAL A 185 5.63 -0.39 7.68
C VAL A 185 6.29 0.01 9.01
N ASN A 186 7.61 0.23 9.00
CA ASN A 186 8.42 0.59 10.18
C ASN A 186 8.80 2.09 10.22
N GLU A 187 8.30 2.90 9.31
CA GLU A 187 8.56 4.34 9.29
C GLU A 187 8.10 5.01 10.60
N GLY A 188 8.88 5.96 11.11
CA GLY A 188 8.63 6.59 12.41
C GLY A 188 8.99 5.74 13.64
N PHE A 189 9.21 4.43 13.48
CA PHE A 189 9.63 3.53 14.58
C PHE A 189 11.12 3.18 14.52
N PHE A 190 11.65 2.98 13.31
CA PHE A 190 13.04 2.56 13.10
C PHE A 190 13.69 3.31 11.93
N ALA A 191 14.87 3.90 12.15
CA ALA A 191 15.60 4.62 11.11
C ALA A 191 15.97 3.73 9.90
N ASN A 192 16.21 2.43 10.13
CA ASN A 192 16.57 1.45 9.11
C ASN A 192 15.57 0.28 9.10
N GLY A 193 14.27 0.56 9.15
CA GLY A 193 13.21 -0.44 9.28
C GLY A 193 13.12 -1.50 8.17
N GLY A 194 13.71 -1.22 7.00
CA GLY A 194 13.82 -2.16 5.88
C GLY A 194 15.14 -2.94 5.80
N LYS A 195 16.05 -2.77 6.77
CA LYS A 195 17.34 -3.46 6.78
C LYS A 195 17.20 -4.82 7.48
N ILE A 196 17.80 -5.85 6.88
CA ILE A 196 17.93 -7.16 7.51
C ILE A 196 18.56 -7.04 8.91
N ARG A 197 18.00 -7.77 9.89
CA ARG A 197 18.47 -7.67 11.27
C ARG A 197 19.84 -8.32 11.44
N GLY A 198 20.69 -7.67 12.25
CA GLY A 198 21.97 -8.22 12.70
C GLY A 198 21.95 -8.72 14.15
N VAL A 199 20.79 -8.72 14.80
CA VAL A 199 20.62 -9.06 16.22
C VAL A 199 19.60 -10.19 16.40
N PRO A 200 19.72 -11.00 17.48
CA PRO A 200 18.71 -11.98 17.84
C PRO A 200 17.37 -11.32 18.18
N VAL A 201 16.26 -12.01 17.90
CA VAL A 201 14.90 -11.60 18.26
C VAL A 201 14.11 -12.81 18.78
N THR A 202 13.03 -12.55 19.49
CA THR A 202 12.10 -13.57 20.01
C THR A 202 10.70 -13.31 19.48
N ILE A 203 9.94 -14.38 19.26
CA ILE A 203 8.54 -14.28 18.85
C ILE A 203 7.65 -14.46 20.08
N GLY A 204 6.80 -13.48 20.36
CA GLY A 204 5.86 -13.56 21.49
C GLY A 204 4.94 -14.79 21.36
N GLY A 205 4.82 -15.57 22.44
CA GLY A 205 3.97 -16.76 22.47
C GLY A 205 4.56 -18.01 21.82
N SER A 206 5.83 -17.98 21.39
CA SER A 206 6.52 -19.11 20.77
C SER A 206 7.89 -19.35 21.44
N THR A 207 8.29 -20.61 21.55
CA THR A 207 9.64 -21.02 22.01
C THR A 207 10.66 -21.01 20.88
N TYR A 208 10.20 -20.94 19.63
CA TYR A 208 11.05 -20.85 18.45
C TYR A 208 11.92 -19.59 18.48
N LYS A 209 13.23 -19.79 18.30
CA LYS A 209 14.23 -18.73 18.18
C LYS A 209 14.73 -18.67 16.74
N PRO A 210 14.29 -17.68 15.94
CA PRO A 210 14.72 -17.58 14.55
C PRO A 210 16.23 -17.30 14.49
N PRO A 211 17.00 -18.04 13.67
CA PRO A 211 18.43 -17.77 13.48
C PRO A 211 18.64 -16.38 12.89
N ILE A 212 19.82 -15.79 13.07
CA ILE A 212 20.14 -14.50 12.43
C ILE A 212 20.11 -14.71 10.90
N PRO A 213 19.26 -13.98 10.17
CA PRO A 213 19.09 -14.19 8.74
C PRO A 213 20.32 -13.68 7.98
N VAL A 214 20.72 -14.42 6.96
CA VAL A 214 21.81 -14.03 6.05
C VAL A 214 21.20 -13.57 4.74
N GLU A 215 21.56 -12.37 4.29
CA GLU A 215 20.92 -11.70 3.15
C GLU A 215 20.93 -12.55 1.88
N SER A 216 22.05 -13.19 1.55
CA SER A 216 22.16 -14.05 0.37
C SER A 216 21.21 -15.25 0.44
N ILE A 217 21.09 -15.89 1.60
CA ILE A 217 20.18 -17.03 1.82
C ILE A 217 18.72 -16.59 1.70
N VAL A 218 18.38 -15.41 2.23
CA VAL A 218 17.02 -14.87 2.12
C VAL A 218 16.66 -14.59 0.66
N LYS A 219 17.58 -13.99 -0.11
CA LYS A 219 17.40 -13.75 -1.56
C LYS A 219 17.20 -15.06 -2.32
N GLU A 220 18.05 -16.05 -2.06
CA GLU A 220 17.97 -17.38 -2.68
C GLU A 220 16.62 -18.04 -2.37
N LYS A 221 16.22 -18.10 -1.09
CA LYS A 221 14.96 -18.74 -0.69
C LYS A 221 13.72 -18.06 -1.26
N ILE A 222 13.69 -16.73 -1.33
CA ILE A 222 12.61 -16.00 -2.00
C ILE A 222 12.58 -16.36 -3.48
N SER A 223 13.74 -16.39 -4.15
CA SER A 223 13.84 -16.78 -5.56
C SER A 223 13.39 -18.22 -5.80
N ASP A 224 13.78 -19.16 -4.92
CA ASP A 224 13.37 -20.57 -4.99
C ASP A 224 11.84 -20.68 -4.93
N ILE A 225 11.20 -20.00 -3.96
CA ILE A 225 9.75 -19.99 -3.80
C ILE A 225 9.07 -19.42 -5.05
N LEU A 226 9.57 -18.31 -5.59
CA LEU A 226 9.02 -17.68 -6.80
C LEU A 226 9.18 -18.56 -8.06
N SER A 227 10.22 -19.39 -8.10
CA SER A 227 10.49 -20.30 -9.22
C SER A 227 9.79 -21.65 -9.12
N SER A 228 9.06 -21.91 -8.03
CA SER A 228 8.36 -23.18 -7.84
C SER A 228 7.17 -23.33 -8.79
N GLU A 229 6.94 -24.57 -9.26
CA GLU A 229 5.80 -24.92 -10.14
C GLU A 229 4.53 -25.14 -9.31
N GLU A 230 4.09 -24.09 -8.61
CA GLU A 230 2.93 -24.12 -7.72
C GLU A 230 1.88 -23.09 -8.11
N LEU A 231 0.67 -23.23 -7.56
CA LEU A 231 -0.37 -22.24 -7.78
C LEU A 231 0.06 -20.89 -7.18
N PRO A 232 -0.28 -19.75 -7.81
CA PRO A 232 0.11 -18.44 -7.30
C PRO A 232 -0.28 -18.19 -5.83
N ILE A 233 -1.42 -18.72 -5.39
CA ILE A 233 -1.86 -18.65 -3.99
C ILE A 233 -0.93 -19.40 -3.04
N ASP A 234 -0.43 -20.56 -3.45
CA ASP A 234 0.56 -21.33 -2.68
C ASP A 234 1.89 -20.60 -2.57
N ILE A 235 2.36 -20.02 -3.69
CA ILE A 235 3.58 -19.21 -3.72
C ILE A 235 3.43 -18.00 -2.79
N ALA A 236 2.30 -17.28 -2.85
CA ALA A 236 2.05 -16.13 -1.99
C ALA A 236 2.04 -16.50 -0.49
N ILE A 237 1.38 -17.61 -0.14
CA ILE A 237 1.34 -18.10 1.24
C ILE A 237 2.75 -18.50 1.70
N LYS A 238 3.53 -19.18 0.85
CA LYS A 238 4.91 -19.55 1.15
C LYS A 238 5.79 -18.31 1.37
N LEU A 239 5.68 -17.29 0.52
CA LEU A 239 6.39 -16.01 0.71
C LEU A 239 6.00 -15.35 2.04
N CYS A 240 4.70 -15.33 2.36
CA CYS A 240 4.19 -14.77 3.61
C CYS A 240 4.76 -15.51 4.83
N MET A 241 4.60 -16.84 4.86
CA MET A 241 5.00 -17.68 5.99
C MET A 241 6.53 -17.73 6.15
N TYR A 242 7.27 -17.81 5.05
CA TYR A 242 8.73 -17.75 5.06
C TYR A 242 9.23 -16.44 5.68
N SER A 243 8.70 -15.30 5.22
CA SER A 243 9.12 -13.99 5.70
C SER A 243 8.77 -13.79 7.18
N MET A 244 7.58 -14.25 7.60
CA MET A 244 7.15 -14.21 9.01
C MET A 244 8.00 -15.13 9.91
N LYS A 245 8.31 -16.35 9.49
CA LYS A 245 9.09 -17.31 10.32
C LYS A 245 10.57 -16.93 10.39
N THR A 246 11.14 -16.46 9.29
CA THR A 246 12.54 -16.04 9.24
C THR A 246 12.82 -14.81 10.12
N GLN A 247 11.80 -13.97 10.35
CA GLN A 247 11.93 -12.68 11.04
C GLN A 247 13.08 -11.87 10.43
N VAL A 248 12.94 -11.50 9.15
CA VAL A 248 14.00 -10.83 8.38
C VAL A 248 14.42 -9.50 9.01
N PHE A 249 13.48 -8.77 9.60
CA PHE A 249 13.66 -7.43 10.17
C PHE A 249 13.60 -7.45 11.69
N ILE A 250 13.99 -6.33 12.33
CA ILE A 250 13.91 -6.17 13.80
C ILE A 250 12.45 -6.18 14.28
N ASP A 251 11.56 -5.55 13.52
CA ASP A 251 10.11 -5.50 13.78
C ASP A 251 9.34 -5.39 12.45
N GLY A 252 8.01 -5.51 12.50
CA GLY A 252 7.14 -5.34 11.33
C GLY A 252 7.09 -6.54 10.40
N ASN A 253 7.69 -7.68 10.78
CA ASN A 253 7.77 -8.87 9.93
C ASN A 253 6.38 -9.37 9.49
N LYS A 254 5.38 -9.39 10.38
CA LYS A 254 4.01 -9.79 10.00
C LYS A 254 3.39 -8.83 8.99
N ARG A 255 3.40 -7.52 9.27
CA ARG A 255 2.88 -6.47 8.37
C ARG A 255 3.53 -6.55 6.99
N ALA A 256 4.86 -6.55 6.95
CA ALA A 256 5.61 -6.61 5.69
C ALA A 256 5.30 -7.88 4.90
N SER A 257 5.19 -9.03 5.57
CA SER A 257 4.94 -10.31 4.91
C SER A 257 3.56 -10.41 4.25
N VAL A 258 2.50 -9.90 4.91
CA VAL A 258 1.14 -9.91 4.33
C VAL A 258 1.09 -9.00 3.11
N ILE A 259 1.64 -7.78 3.22
CA ILE A 259 1.66 -6.82 2.09
C ILE A 259 2.52 -7.36 0.94
N PHE A 260 3.66 -7.98 1.23
CA PHE A 260 4.52 -8.61 0.23
C PHE A 260 3.84 -9.76 -0.51
N ALA A 261 3.13 -10.63 0.21
CA ALA A 261 2.33 -11.69 -0.41
C ALA A 261 1.18 -11.13 -1.26
N ASN A 262 0.56 -10.03 -0.84
CA ASN A 262 -0.49 -9.37 -1.60
C ASN A 262 0.02 -8.70 -2.87
N HIS A 263 1.21 -8.10 -2.85
CA HIS A 263 1.85 -7.63 -4.08
C HIS A 263 1.95 -8.77 -5.10
N TYR A 264 2.43 -9.94 -4.68
CA TYR A 264 2.50 -11.12 -5.56
C TYR A 264 1.11 -11.54 -6.07
N LEU A 265 0.10 -11.69 -5.20
CA LEU A 265 -1.24 -12.12 -5.63
C LEU A 265 -1.89 -11.16 -6.62
N ILE A 266 -1.80 -9.85 -6.34
CA ILE A 266 -2.41 -8.81 -7.16
C ILE A 266 -1.72 -8.75 -8.52
N ALA A 267 -0.38 -8.84 -8.56
CA ALA A 267 0.39 -8.88 -9.80
C ALA A 267 0.07 -10.09 -10.69
N HIS A 268 -0.48 -11.15 -10.11
CA HIS A 268 -0.91 -12.35 -10.84
C HIS A 268 -2.44 -12.42 -11.06
N GLY A 269 -3.19 -11.40 -10.66
CA GLY A 269 -4.65 -11.37 -10.83
C GLY A 269 -5.38 -12.40 -9.97
N GLN A 270 -4.89 -12.71 -8.78
CA GLN A 270 -5.37 -13.79 -7.91
C GLN A 270 -6.13 -13.31 -6.68
N GLY A 271 -6.51 -12.05 -6.60
CA GLY A 271 -7.18 -11.44 -5.46
C GLY A 271 -6.17 -10.91 -4.44
N PHE A 272 -6.48 -11.07 -3.16
CA PHE A 272 -5.56 -10.74 -2.07
C PHE A 272 -5.83 -11.61 -0.83
N LEU A 273 -4.85 -11.66 0.06
CA LEU A 273 -4.93 -12.25 1.40
C LEU A 273 -5.20 -11.15 2.43
N VAL A 274 -6.21 -11.39 3.26
CA VAL A 274 -6.52 -10.59 4.45
C VAL A 274 -6.89 -11.56 5.56
N ILE A 275 -6.47 -11.30 6.80
CA ILE A 275 -6.87 -12.11 7.96
C ILE A 275 -7.97 -11.32 8.67
N PRO A 276 -9.26 -11.65 8.45
CA PRO A 276 -10.36 -10.89 9.04
C PRO A 276 -10.29 -10.90 10.57
N GLU A 277 -10.74 -9.83 11.21
CA GLU A 277 -10.79 -9.69 12.68
C GLU A 277 -11.29 -10.97 13.39
N GLU A 278 -12.40 -11.54 12.92
CA GLU A 278 -13.04 -12.75 13.48
C GLU A 278 -12.13 -14.00 13.44
N HIS A 279 -11.12 -14.00 12.57
CA HIS A 279 -10.19 -15.10 12.35
C HIS A 279 -8.79 -14.85 12.94
N VAL A 280 -8.52 -13.66 13.50
CA VAL A 280 -7.20 -13.28 14.04
C VAL A 280 -6.75 -14.22 15.17
N SER A 281 -7.65 -14.62 16.07
CA SER A 281 -7.32 -15.52 17.18
C SER A 281 -6.90 -16.91 16.70
N GLU A 282 -7.62 -17.46 15.72
CA GLU A 282 -7.31 -18.75 15.12
C GLU A 282 -5.99 -18.68 14.32
N PHE A 283 -5.82 -17.64 13.52
CA PHE A 283 -4.58 -17.40 12.78
C PHE A 283 -3.37 -17.34 13.71
N LYS A 284 -3.43 -16.57 14.80
CA LYS A 284 -2.32 -16.45 15.76
C LYS A 284 -1.95 -17.80 16.38
N LYS A 285 -2.93 -18.65 16.70
CA LYS A 285 -2.68 -20.01 17.22
C LYS A 285 -1.96 -20.89 16.20
N LYS A 286 -2.47 -20.93 14.95
CA LYS A 286 -1.85 -21.70 13.86
C LYS A 286 -0.46 -21.19 13.51
N LEU A 287 -0.26 -19.87 13.57
CA LEU A 287 1.04 -19.25 13.29
C LEU A 287 2.09 -19.63 14.33
N VAL A 288 1.72 -19.65 15.62
CA VAL A 288 2.60 -20.15 16.69
C VAL A 288 2.92 -21.63 16.47
N ALA A 289 1.92 -22.47 16.20
CA ALA A 289 2.15 -23.90 15.93
C ALA A 289 3.10 -24.11 14.73
N PHE A 290 2.95 -23.33 13.66
CA PHE A 290 3.87 -23.34 12.53
C PHE A 290 5.30 -22.94 12.92
N TYR A 291 5.48 -21.98 13.83
CA TYR A 291 6.81 -21.65 14.36
C TYR A 291 7.42 -22.80 15.16
N GLU A 292 6.61 -23.52 15.94
CA GLU A 292 7.04 -24.71 16.71
C GLU A 292 7.29 -25.96 15.84
N GLY A 293 7.06 -25.89 14.53
CA GLY A 293 7.38 -26.97 13.59
C GLY A 293 6.18 -27.71 13.03
N GLU A 294 4.95 -27.24 13.26
CA GLU A 294 3.78 -27.74 12.54
C GLU A 294 3.96 -27.53 11.03
N ASP A 295 3.43 -28.48 10.25
CA ASP A 295 3.54 -28.45 8.80
C ASP A 295 2.81 -27.23 8.21
N ILE A 296 3.45 -26.58 7.22
CA ILE A 296 2.92 -25.36 6.59
C ILE A 296 1.53 -25.57 5.95
N THR A 297 1.19 -26.80 5.56
CA THR A 297 -0.11 -27.14 4.97
C THR A 297 -1.28 -26.79 5.89
N VAL A 298 -1.13 -26.91 7.21
CA VAL A 298 -2.20 -26.62 8.18
C VAL A 298 -2.60 -25.15 8.14
N ILE A 299 -1.63 -24.24 8.23
CA ILE A 299 -1.88 -22.80 8.15
C ILE A 299 -2.22 -22.36 6.72
N SER A 300 -1.65 -23.02 5.71
CA SER A 300 -1.93 -22.72 4.30
C SER A 300 -3.38 -23.01 3.94
N ASN A 301 -3.94 -24.15 4.38
CA ASN A 301 -5.35 -24.49 4.14
C ASN A 301 -6.27 -23.47 4.81
N PHE A 302 -5.98 -23.09 6.05
CA PHE A 302 -6.72 -22.04 6.75
C PHE A 302 -6.68 -20.70 5.99
N LEU A 303 -5.51 -20.28 5.51
CA LEU A 303 -5.37 -19.04 4.76
C LEU A 303 -6.16 -19.09 3.44
N LYS A 304 -6.12 -20.20 2.71
CA LYS A 304 -6.88 -20.38 1.46
C LYS A 304 -8.39 -20.36 1.70
N GLU A 305 -8.87 -21.02 2.75
CA GLU A 305 -10.30 -21.17 3.02
C GLU A 305 -10.95 -19.93 3.62
N LYS A 306 -10.22 -19.20 4.48
CA LYS A 306 -10.79 -18.12 5.30
C LYS A 306 -10.26 -16.73 4.97
N CYS A 307 -9.05 -16.64 4.44
CA CYS A 307 -8.31 -15.39 4.31
C CYS A 307 -8.12 -14.94 2.86
N TRP A 308 -8.31 -15.83 1.88
CA TRP A 308 -8.15 -15.51 0.46
C TRP A 308 -9.44 -14.92 -0.13
N LYS A 309 -9.36 -13.69 -0.64
CA LYS A 309 -10.49 -12.98 -1.27
C LYS A 309 -10.24 -12.85 -2.78
N THR A 310 -11.23 -13.23 -3.57
CA THR A 310 -11.19 -13.23 -5.05
C THR A 310 -12.31 -12.35 -5.63
N PHE A 311 -12.29 -12.11 -6.94
CA PHE A 311 -13.19 -11.23 -7.69
C PHE A 311 -13.48 -11.79 -9.08
#